data_AF-A0A920PQF1-F1
#
_entry.id   AF-A0A920PQF1-F1
#
_cell.length_a   1.000
_cell.length_b   1.000
_cell.length_c   1.000
_cell.angle_alpha   90.00
_cell.angle_beta   90.00
_cell.angle_gamma   90.00
#
_symmetry.space_group_name_H-M   'P 1'
#
loop_
_entity.id
_entity.type
_entity.pdbx_description
1 polymer ?
#
loop_
_entity_poly.entity_id
_entity_poly.type
_entity_poly.pdbx_seq_one_letter_code
_entity_poly.pdbx_strand_id
1 'polypeptide(L)'
;MDTRTSFRLAIEDAQAFSTDKVDRRPGFISSVAKMGKSQKRDIRNLPAMTGTPRRGPVANAARLMADGTTSAVEQLKRAFGVINRLQPELNAFAHIAPEAESMAIAELLDHERAEGKLRSPVHGLPISVKDVIHVKGMPTSAGSKVMEGFMPNDDATAVRLLREAGAVIVGKAHTHEFALGVTTPQSRNPWDTSRDPGGSSGGSAITVSTGMSLLSVGTDTRASIRVPASLCGTLGYKPTYGLVSTDGIVTLSWTMDHTGLMGSTSEDVAIMMNIIQGFDAKDPGHSTCPKTTILIICSKISVDFA
;
A
#
# COMPACT_ATOMS: atom_id res chain seq x y z
N MET A 1 -34.25 -0.18 -1.44
CA MET A 1 -34.15 -1.66 -1.33
C MET A 1 -33.16 -1.95 -0.21
N ASP A 2 -33.50 -2.80 0.76
CA ASP A 2 -32.61 -3.14 1.88
C ASP A 2 -31.46 -4.04 1.39
N THR A 3 -30.30 -4.00 2.07
CA THR A 3 -29.08 -4.73 1.69
C THR A 3 -29.32 -6.24 1.63
N ARG A 4 -30.16 -6.78 2.52
CA ARG A 4 -30.55 -8.20 2.51
C ARG A 4 -31.32 -8.60 1.25
N THR A 5 -32.28 -7.77 0.82
CA THR A 5 -33.04 -8.00 -0.42
C THR A 5 -32.12 -7.93 -1.64
N SER A 6 -31.17 -6.98 -1.63
CA SER A 6 -30.20 -6.77 -2.70
C SER A 6 -29.27 -7.98 -2.87
N PHE A 7 -28.84 -8.57 -1.75
CA PHE A 7 -27.96 -9.74 -1.74
C PHE A 7 -28.69 -11.01 -2.20
N ARG A 8 -29.93 -11.20 -1.77
CA ARG A 8 -30.77 -12.33 -2.19
C ARG A 8 -30.98 -12.35 -3.72
N LEU A 9 -31.31 -11.18 -4.29
CA LEU A 9 -31.48 -11.04 -5.74
C LEU A 9 -30.19 -11.31 -6.50
N ALA A 10 -29.03 -10.89 -5.98
CA ALA A 10 -27.74 -11.16 -6.61
C ALA A 10 -27.38 -12.66 -6.61
N ILE A 11 -27.79 -13.41 -5.58
CA ILE A 11 -27.61 -14.87 -5.53
C ILE A 11 -28.53 -15.58 -6.52
N GLU A 12 -29.81 -15.17 -6.61
CA GLU A 12 -30.76 -15.72 -7.58
C GLU A 12 -30.27 -15.51 -9.03
N ASP A 13 -29.75 -14.32 -9.33
CA ASP A 13 -29.20 -13.98 -10.65
C ASP A 13 -27.93 -14.78 -10.99
N ALA A 14 -27.09 -15.07 -9.98
CA ALA A 14 -25.91 -15.90 -10.14
C ALA A 14 -26.24 -17.39 -10.35
N GLN A 15 -27.29 -17.90 -9.70
CA GLN A 15 -27.74 -19.29 -9.82
C GLN A 15 -28.46 -19.56 -11.15
N ALA A 16 -29.13 -18.56 -11.73
CA ALA A 16 -29.81 -18.67 -13.02
C ALA A 16 -28.86 -18.55 -14.23
N PHE A 17 -27.56 -18.29 -14.00
CA PHE A 17 -26.59 -18.04 -15.07
C PHE A 17 -26.06 -19.34 -15.70
N SER A 18 -26.14 -19.41 -17.04
CA SER A 18 -25.57 -20.49 -17.85
C SER A 18 -24.28 -20.01 -18.51
N THR A 19 -23.17 -20.72 -18.27
CA THR A 19 -21.83 -20.37 -18.76
C THR A 19 -21.66 -20.53 -20.27
N ASP A 20 -22.61 -21.18 -20.94
CA ASP A 20 -22.52 -21.55 -22.36
C ASP A 20 -23.20 -20.52 -23.29
N LYS A 21 -23.81 -19.46 -22.74
CA LYS A 21 -24.41 -18.38 -23.53
C LYS A 21 -23.37 -17.29 -23.82
N VAL A 22 -23.24 -16.94 -25.12
CA VAL A 22 -22.28 -15.97 -25.68
C VAL A 22 -22.58 -14.52 -25.28
N ASP A 23 -23.77 -14.25 -24.74
CA ASP A 23 -24.13 -12.93 -24.22
C ASP A 23 -23.27 -12.59 -23.00
N ARG A 24 -22.26 -11.74 -23.23
CA ARG A 24 -21.43 -11.15 -22.17
C ARG A 24 -22.33 -10.62 -21.06
N ARG A 25 -21.97 -10.92 -19.80
CA ARG A 25 -22.60 -10.37 -18.59
C ARG A 25 -23.09 -8.94 -18.86
N PRO A 26 -24.35 -8.58 -18.59
CA PRO A 26 -24.65 -7.19 -18.27
C PRO A 26 -23.77 -6.89 -17.05
N GLY A 27 -22.72 -6.08 -17.26
CA GLY A 27 -21.65 -5.88 -16.30
C GLY A 27 -22.26 -5.62 -14.93
N PHE A 28 -21.78 -6.35 -13.91
CA PHE A 28 -22.25 -6.33 -12.52
C PHE A 28 -22.92 -4.98 -12.21
N ILE A 29 -24.26 -4.91 -12.34
CA ILE A 29 -24.98 -3.67 -12.06
C ILE A 29 -24.88 -3.58 -10.56
N SER A 30 -23.85 -2.89 -10.09
CA SER A 30 -23.69 -2.63 -8.67
C SER A 30 -25.03 -2.07 -8.20
N SER A 31 -25.51 -2.58 -7.08
CA SER A 31 -26.76 -2.16 -6.44
C SER A 31 -26.88 -0.64 -6.25
N VAL A 32 -25.79 0.11 -6.48
CA VAL A 32 -25.70 1.57 -6.61
C VAL A 32 -26.74 2.12 -7.60
N ALA A 33 -26.97 1.48 -8.76
CA ALA A 33 -27.98 1.95 -9.73
C ALA A 33 -29.42 1.84 -9.21
N LYS A 34 -29.66 0.99 -8.19
CA LYS A 34 -30.97 0.81 -7.52
C LYS A 34 -31.03 1.46 -6.12
N MET A 35 -29.98 2.18 -5.70
CA MET A 35 -30.01 2.98 -4.46
C MET A 35 -30.76 4.29 -4.70
N GLY A 36 -32.08 4.28 -4.55
CA GLY A 36 -32.96 5.46 -4.67
C GLY A 36 -32.75 6.56 -3.61
N LYS A 37 -31.74 6.44 -2.74
CA LYS A 37 -31.32 7.51 -1.84
C LYS A 37 -29.84 7.78 -2.09
N SER A 38 -29.55 8.97 -2.62
CA SER A 38 -28.22 9.56 -2.52
C SER A 38 -27.80 9.49 -1.04
N GLN A 39 -26.76 8.72 -0.72
CA GLN A 39 -26.11 8.87 0.57
C GLN A 39 -25.42 10.22 0.55
N LYS A 40 -26.17 11.29 0.89
CA LYS A 40 -25.58 12.57 1.27
C LYS A 40 -24.88 12.35 2.61
N ARG A 41 -23.68 11.78 2.56
CA ARG A 41 -22.76 11.87 3.69
C ARG A 41 -22.34 13.32 3.76
N ASP A 42 -22.67 13.98 4.86
CA ASP A 42 -22.15 15.30 5.15
C ASP A 42 -20.66 15.17 5.45
N ILE A 43 -19.84 15.27 4.40
CA ILE A 43 -18.38 15.21 4.47
C ILE A 43 -17.80 16.26 5.44
N ARG A 44 -18.56 17.29 5.81
CA ARG A 44 -18.15 18.31 6.79
C ARG A 44 -18.29 17.85 8.25
N ASN A 45 -19.06 16.79 8.49
CA ASN A 45 -19.29 16.18 9.81
C ASN A 45 -18.49 14.88 10.01
N LEU A 46 -17.56 14.55 9.12
CA LEU A 46 -16.56 13.54 9.44
C LEU A 46 -15.72 14.05 10.62
N PRO A 47 -15.40 13.19 11.62
CA PRO A 47 -14.57 13.62 12.73
C PRO A 47 -13.30 14.26 12.20
N ALA A 48 -13.02 15.48 12.64
CA ALA A 48 -11.76 16.15 12.33
C ALA A 48 -10.61 15.27 12.83
N MET A 49 -9.50 15.25 12.09
CA MET A 49 -8.28 14.57 12.53
C MET A 49 -7.84 15.17 13.88
N THR A 50 -8.26 14.59 14.99
CA THR A 50 -7.85 15.04 16.32
C THR A 50 -6.60 14.26 16.70
N GLY A 51 -5.44 14.93 16.67
CA GLY A 51 -4.23 14.45 17.36
C GLY A 51 -3.15 13.72 16.56
N THR A 52 -3.32 13.47 15.25
CA THR A 52 -2.24 12.90 14.42
C THR A 52 -2.04 13.72 13.14
N PRO A 53 -0.90 14.43 12.99
CA PRO A 53 -0.61 15.14 11.74
C PRO A 53 -0.47 14.11 10.62
N ARG A 54 -1.29 14.22 9.57
CA ARG A 54 -1.01 13.53 8.31
C ARG A 54 0.39 13.97 7.88
N ARG A 55 1.29 13.03 7.59
CA ARG A 55 2.59 13.41 7.04
C ARG A 55 2.37 14.23 5.76
N GLY A 56 3.25 15.20 5.55
CA GLY A 56 3.32 15.85 4.24
C GLY A 56 3.60 14.82 3.13
N PRO A 57 3.27 15.14 1.88
CA PRO A 57 3.48 14.23 0.76
C PRO A 57 4.97 13.85 0.62
N VAL A 58 5.22 12.70 0.01
CA VAL A 58 6.55 12.19 -0.35
C VAL A 58 7.33 13.26 -1.11
N ALA A 59 6.69 13.95 -2.05
CA ALA A 59 7.31 15.04 -2.80
C ALA A 59 7.87 16.15 -1.90
N ASN A 60 7.18 16.50 -0.82
CA ASN A 60 7.68 17.48 0.14
C ASN A 60 8.82 16.90 1.00
N ALA A 61 8.72 15.66 1.45
CA ALA A 61 9.81 15.00 2.17
C ALA A 61 11.08 14.92 1.30
N ALA A 62 10.94 14.53 0.03
CA ALA A 62 12.03 14.47 -0.95
C ALA A 62 12.70 15.84 -1.13
N ARG A 63 11.91 16.91 -1.24
CA ARG A 63 12.43 18.28 -1.36
C ARG A 63 13.22 18.69 -0.11
N LEU A 64 12.67 18.42 1.08
CA LEU A 64 13.33 18.73 2.35
C LEU A 64 14.60 17.89 2.58
N MET A 65 14.64 16.67 2.03
CA MET A 65 15.85 15.84 2.02
C MET A 65 16.91 16.45 1.09
N ALA A 66 16.51 16.85 -0.11
CA ALA A 66 17.41 17.43 -1.11
C ALA A 66 18.00 18.78 -0.68
N ASP A 67 17.21 19.65 -0.04
CA ASP A 67 17.69 20.94 0.48
C ASP A 67 18.40 20.84 1.84
N GLY A 68 18.42 19.66 2.46
CA GLY A 68 19.08 19.40 3.74
C GLY A 68 18.31 19.89 4.97
N THR A 69 17.07 20.37 4.81
CA THR A 69 16.19 20.75 5.93
C THR A 69 15.78 19.55 6.79
N THR A 70 15.82 18.34 6.23
CA THR A 70 15.63 17.10 6.98
C THR A 70 16.61 16.03 6.52
N SER A 71 16.68 14.93 7.27
CA SER A 71 17.56 13.80 7.02
C SER A 71 16.81 12.47 7.08
N ALA A 72 17.39 11.40 6.52
CA ALA A 72 16.82 10.06 6.59
C ALA A 72 16.64 9.63 8.05
N VAL A 73 17.65 9.87 8.89
CA VAL A 73 17.61 9.65 10.33
C VAL A 73 16.40 10.35 10.97
N GLU A 74 16.13 11.61 10.61
CA GLU A 74 14.96 12.32 11.13
C GLU A 74 13.62 11.74 10.63
N GLN A 75 13.55 11.36 9.35
CA GLN A 75 12.34 10.75 8.77
C GLN A 75 12.00 9.41 9.42
N LEU A 76 13.02 8.60 9.74
CA LEU A 76 12.89 7.32 10.40
C LEU A 76 12.59 7.47 11.90
N LYS A 77 13.26 8.38 12.61
CA LYS A 77 12.91 8.71 14.02
C LYS A 77 11.45 9.13 14.15
N ARG A 78 10.96 9.96 13.24
CA ARG A 78 9.53 10.31 13.20
C ARG A 78 8.64 9.10 12.94
N ALA A 79 9.09 8.14 12.13
CA ALA A 79 8.29 6.95 11.76
C ALA A 79 8.16 6.02 12.95
N PHE A 80 9.29 5.63 13.52
CA PHE A 80 9.31 4.79 14.71
C PHE A 80 8.63 5.46 15.91
N GLY A 81 8.76 6.78 16.08
CA GLY A 81 8.00 7.51 17.10
C GLY A 81 6.47 7.37 16.95
N VAL A 82 5.95 7.41 15.72
CA VAL A 82 4.52 7.17 15.45
C VAL A 82 4.15 5.69 15.62
N ILE A 83 5.01 4.78 15.13
CA ILE A 83 4.82 3.33 15.27
C ILE A 83 4.71 2.96 16.75
N ASN A 84 5.69 3.36 17.57
CA ASN A 84 5.73 3.07 19.00
C ASN A 84 4.50 3.60 19.74
N ARG A 85 3.97 4.75 19.32
CA ARG A 85 2.78 5.37 19.93
C ARG A 85 1.47 4.70 19.53
N LEU A 86 1.31 4.33 18.26
CA LEU A 86 0.00 3.93 17.71
C LEU A 86 -0.13 2.43 17.43
N GLN A 87 0.97 1.70 17.28
CA GLN A 87 0.94 0.25 17.04
C GLN A 87 0.19 -0.53 18.13
N PRO A 88 0.33 -0.23 19.45
CA PRO A 88 -0.38 -0.99 20.48
C PRO A 88 -1.91 -0.94 20.36
N GLU A 89 -2.46 0.15 19.81
CA GLU A 89 -3.90 0.35 19.66
C GLU A 89 -4.39 -0.09 18.26
N LEU A 90 -3.66 0.29 17.21
CA LEU A 90 -4.11 0.09 15.83
C LEU A 90 -3.69 -1.25 15.25
N ASN A 91 -2.62 -1.83 15.79
CA ASN A 91 -2.02 -3.08 15.34
C ASN A 91 -1.85 -3.14 13.81
N ALA A 92 -1.11 -2.17 13.26
CA ALA A 92 -0.94 -1.99 11.82
C ALA A 92 0.10 -2.93 11.20
N PHE A 93 1.15 -3.28 11.95
CA PHE A 93 2.23 -4.17 11.52
C PHE A 93 2.11 -5.57 12.09
N ALA A 94 2.37 -6.58 11.25
CA ALA A 94 2.63 -7.96 11.66
C ALA A 94 4.08 -8.15 12.15
N HIS A 95 5.00 -7.37 11.58
CA HIS A 95 6.40 -7.33 11.98
C HIS A 95 6.93 -5.91 11.79
N ILE A 96 7.67 -5.40 12.77
CA ILE A 96 8.33 -4.10 12.72
C ILE A 96 9.83 -4.36 12.59
N ALA A 97 10.48 -3.68 11.65
CA ALA A 97 11.92 -3.78 11.47
C ALA A 97 12.64 -3.33 12.75
N PRO A 98 13.78 -3.95 13.13
CA PRO A 98 14.58 -3.45 14.25
C PRO A 98 14.95 -1.98 14.04
N GLU A 99 14.58 -1.13 15.00
CA GLU A 99 14.77 0.33 14.88
C GLU A 99 16.25 0.66 14.72
N ALA A 100 17.14 0.03 15.50
CA ALA A 100 18.58 0.24 15.42
C ALA A 100 19.16 -0.04 14.02
N GLU A 101 18.74 -1.13 13.37
CA GLU A 101 19.19 -1.48 12.02
C GLU A 101 18.65 -0.49 10.98
N SER A 102 17.39 -0.09 11.14
CA SER A 102 16.75 0.92 10.27
C SER A 102 17.44 2.29 10.39
N MET A 103 17.89 2.65 11.60
CA MET A 103 18.66 3.86 11.86
C MET A 103 20.05 3.81 11.23
N ALA A 104 20.75 2.67 11.31
CA ALA A 104 22.05 2.50 10.65
C ALA A 104 21.95 2.62 9.11
N ILE A 105 20.88 2.08 8.51
CA ILE A 105 20.60 2.27 7.08
C ILE A 105 20.35 3.75 6.77
N ALA A 106 19.59 4.45 7.63
CA ALA A 106 19.30 5.86 7.43
C ALA A 106 20.57 6.73 7.51
N GLU A 107 21.50 6.43 8.42
CA GLU A 107 22.80 7.12 8.52
C GLU A 107 23.64 6.93 7.25
N LEU A 108 23.66 5.71 6.69
CA LEU A 108 24.34 5.44 5.42
C LEU A 108 23.73 6.23 4.26
N LEU A 109 22.40 6.31 4.18
CA LEU A 109 21.70 7.08 3.16
C LEU A 109 21.93 8.60 3.33
N ASP A 110 21.99 9.09 4.57
CA ASP A 110 22.36 10.49 4.83
C ASP A 110 23.81 10.79 4.40
N HIS A 111 24.73 9.84 4.57
CA HIS A 111 26.10 9.96 4.04
C HIS A 111 26.12 9.98 2.50
N GLU A 112 25.44 9.05 1.83
CA GLU A 112 25.32 9.04 0.37
C GLU A 112 24.74 10.36 -0.17
N ARG A 113 23.71 10.88 0.48
CA ARG A 113 23.11 12.17 0.15
C ARG A 113 24.11 13.32 0.31
N ALA A 114 24.91 13.34 1.37
CA ALA A 114 25.95 14.34 1.59
C ALA A 114 27.05 14.30 0.51
N GLU A 115 27.30 13.12 -0.08
CA GLU A 115 28.18 12.93 -1.24
C GLU A 115 27.51 13.28 -2.59
N GLY A 116 26.27 13.78 -2.57
CA GLY A 116 25.50 14.11 -3.78
C GLY A 116 24.87 12.89 -4.49
N LYS A 117 24.82 11.72 -3.85
CA LYS A 117 24.30 10.46 -4.43
C LYS A 117 22.84 10.22 -4.06
N LEU A 118 21.97 11.19 -4.34
CA LEU A 118 20.52 11.00 -4.19
C LEU A 118 19.97 10.05 -5.26
N ARG A 119 19.54 8.87 -4.82
CA ARG A 119 19.10 7.79 -5.72
C ARG A 119 17.70 8.01 -6.33
N SER A 120 16.79 8.63 -5.58
CA SER A 120 15.40 8.83 -6.03
C SER A 120 14.64 9.76 -5.08
N PRO A 121 13.39 10.15 -5.40
CA PRO A 121 12.54 10.89 -4.48
C PRO A 121 12.19 10.14 -3.17
N VAL A 122 12.40 8.82 -3.10
CA VAL A 122 12.16 8.03 -1.87
C VAL A 122 13.42 7.74 -1.07
N HIS A 123 14.57 8.34 -1.45
CA HIS A 123 15.84 8.15 -0.76
C HIS A 123 15.73 8.55 0.72
N GLY A 124 16.00 7.60 1.61
CA GLY A 124 15.92 7.78 3.06
C GLY A 124 14.50 7.79 3.64
N LEU A 125 13.47 7.49 2.85
CA LEU A 125 12.07 7.58 3.30
C LEU A 125 11.51 6.24 3.81
N PRO A 126 10.68 6.26 4.87
CA PRO A 126 10.07 5.06 5.45
C PRO A 126 8.91 4.53 4.60
N ILE A 127 8.97 3.25 4.25
CA ILE A 127 7.94 2.53 3.48
C ILE A 127 7.52 1.27 4.24
N SER A 128 6.23 0.96 4.23
CA SER A 128 5.71 -0.32 4.73
C SER A 128 5.38 -1.27 3.60
N VAL A 129 5.42 -2.58 3.86
CA VAL A 129 5.17 -3.61 2.86
C VAL A 129 4.15 -4.60 3.41
N LYS A 130 3.05 -4.88 2.70
CA LYS A 130 2.04 -5.86 3.15
C LYS A 130 2.66 -7.23 3.40
N ASP A 131 2.19 -7.94 4.43
CA ASP A 131 2.80 -9.19 4.89
C ASP A 131 2.55 -10.43 3.99
N VAL A 132 2.00 -10.25 2.80
CA VAL A 132 2.04 -11.28 1.73
C VAL A 132 3.21 -11.09 0.77
N ILE A 133 3.95 -9.99 0.91
CA ILE A 133 5.05 -9.63 0.01
C ILE A 133 6.36 -9.95 0.73
N HIS A 134 7.24 -10.68 0.05
CA HIS A 134 8.53 -11.08 0.60
C HIS A 134 9.45 -9.87 0.77
N VAL A 135 10.08 -9.81 1.95
CA VAL A 135 11.17 -8.89 2.27
C VAL A 135 12.26 -9.74 2.91
N LYS A 136 13.42 -9.83 2.27
CA LYS A 136 14.56 -10.60 2.76
C LYS A 136 14.98 -10.10 4.14
N GLY A 137 15.14 -11.02 5.08
CA GLY A 137 15.48 -10.71 6.47
C GLY A 137 14.28 -10.33 7.35
N MET A 138 13.05 -10.33 6.82
CA MET A 138 11.83 -10.18 7.61
C MET A 138 10.88 -11.37 7.39
N PRO A 139 10.15 -11.83 8.41
CA PRO A 139 9.20 -12.91 8.24
C PRO A 139 8.07 -12.52 7.27
N THR A 140 7.49 -13.51 6.61
CA THR A 140 6.26 -13.36 5.82
C THR A 140 5.24 -14.37 6.31
N SER A 141 4.29 -13.92 7.14
CA SER A 141 3.26 -14.80 7.69
C SER A 141 1.99 -14.86 6.83
N ALA A 142 1.82 -13.94 5.86
CA ALA A 142 0.58 -13.79 5.11
C ALA A 142 -0.68 -13.68 6.00
N GLY A 143 -0.54 -13.25 7.26
CA GLY A 143 -1.64 -13.22 8.24
C GLY A 143 -2.13 -14.61 8.68
N SER A 144 -1.37 -15.67 8.41
CA SER A 144 -1.71 -17.06 8.73
C SER A 144 -0.70 -17.68 9.71
N LYS A 145 -1.20 -18.51 10.63
CA LYS A 145 -0.35 -19.36 11.48
C LYS A 145 0.39 -20.44 10.68
N VAL A 146 -0.10 -20.81 9.50
CA VAL A 146 0.54 -21.84 8.65
C VAL A 146 1.91 -21.37 8.16
N MET A 147 2.08 -20.06 7.99
CA MET A 147 3.31 -19.43 7.50
C MET A 147 4.13 -18.80 8.65
N GLU A 148 3.78 -19.09 9.90
CA GLU A 148 4.49 -18.55 11.06
C GLU A 148 5.98 -18.97 11.02
N GLY A 149 6.87 -18.00 11.17
CA GLY A 149 8.32 -18.21 11.09
C GLY A 149 8.90 -18.37 9.68
N PHE A 150 8.08 -18.30 8.61
CA PHE A 150 8.61 -18.34 7.25
C PHE A 150 9.47 -17.10 6.94
N MET A 151 10.73 -17.35 6.56
CA MET A 151 11.70 -16.33 6.17
C MET A 151 12.00 -16.47 4.67
N PRO A 152 11.68 -15.46 3.84
CA PRO A 152 12.00 -15.51 2.41
C PRO A 152 13.50 -15.33 2.18
N ASN A 153 14.03 -16.03 1.16
CA ASN A 153 15.44 -15.95 0.78
C ASN A 153 15.78 -14.64 0.03
N ASP A 154 14.79 -14.05 -0.64
CA ASP A 154 14.93 -12.91 -1.52
C ASP A 154 13.82 -11.88 -1.30
N ASP A 155 14.12 -10.63 -1.65
CA ASP A 155 13.12 -9.56 -1.72
C ASP A 155 12.19 -9.82 -2.92
N ALA A 156 10.89 -9.51 -2.76
CA ALA A 156 10.00 -9.36 -3.90
C ALA A 156 10.53 -8.27 -4.86
N THR A 157 10.25 -8.37 -6.16
CA THR A 157 10.79 -7.41 -7.15
C THR A 157 10.47 -5.96 -6.79
N ALA A 158 9.23 -5.67 -6.37
CA ALA A 158 8.86 -4.32 -5.94
C ALA A 158 9.66 -3.83 -4.72
N VAL A 159 9.97 -4.71 -3.76
CA VAL A 159 10.76 -4.38 -2.56
C VAL A 159 12.21 -4.11 -2.94
N ARG A 160 12.80 -4.97 -3.77
CA ARG A 160 14.17 -4.79 -4.28
C ARG A 160 14.31 -3.43 -4.98
N LEU A 161 13.41 -3.09 -5.90
CA LEU A 161 13.43 -1.81 -6.62
C LEU A 161 13.31 -0.60 -5.68
N LEU A 162 12.49 -0.70 -4.63
CA LEU A 162 12.38 0.36 -3.63
C LEU A 162 13.66 0.53 -2.80
N ARG A 163 14.31 -0.55 -2.41
CA ARG A 163 15.61 -0.50 -1.70
C ARG A 163 16.72 0.06 -2.58
N GLU A 164 16.76 -0.35 -3.84
CA GLU A 164 17.67 0.22 -4.84
C GLU A 164 17.46 1.74 -4.99
N ALA A 165 16.20 2.18 -5.00
CA ALA A 165 15.82 3.60 -5.01
C ALA A 165 16.12 4.33 -3.69
N GLY A 166 16.63 3.64 -2.66
CA GLY A 166 17.02 4.21 -1.37
C GLY A 166 15.90 4.29 -0.33
N ALA A 167 14.77 3.62 -0.52
CA ALA A 167 13.73 3.56 0.51
C ALA A 167 14.12 2.64 1.67
N VAL A 168 13.63 2.95 2.87
CA VAL A 168 13.84 2.15 4.08
C VAL A 168 12.54 1.42 4.42
N ILE A 169 12.58 0.08 4.41
CA ILE A 169 11.41 -0.74 4.77
C ILE A 169 11.31 -0.82 6.30
N VAL A 170 10.27 -0.21 6.87
CA VAL A 170 10.11 -0.12 8.34
C VAL A 170 9.30 -1.27 8.96
N GLY A 171 8.68 -2.11 8.13
CA GLY A 171 7.98 -3.30 8.61
C GLY A 171 7.01 -3.92 7.62
N LYS A 172 6.47 -5.07 8.04
CA LYS A 172 5.47 -5.87 7.35
C LYS A 172 4.07 -5.50 7.85
N ALA A 173 3.27 -4.86 7.03
CA ALA A 173 1.93 -4.40 7.38
C ALA A 173 0.93 -5.58 7.38
N HIS A 174 0.04 -5.62 8.38
CA HIS A 174 -0.95 -6.68 8.53
C HIS A 174 -1.86 -6.80 7.32
N THR A 175 -2.25 -8.05 7.05
CA THR A 175 -3.14 -8.46 5.97
C THR A 175 -4.26 -9.33 6.50
N HIS A 176 -5.38 -9.43 5.78
CA HIS A 176 -6.25 -10.60 5.92
C HIS A 176 -5.45 -11.87 5.59
N GLU A 177 -5.75 -12.97 6.27
CA GLU A 177 -5.12 -14.27 6.03
C GLU A 177 -5.12 -14.63 4.53
N PHE A 178 -3.92 -14.88 3.98
CA PHE A 178 -3.65 -15.13 2.55
C PHE A 178 -4.28 -14.13 1.58
N ALA A 179 -4.45 -12.89 2.03
CA ALA A 179 -5.16 -11.83 1.32
C ALA A 179 -6.64 -12.14 0.98
N LEU A 180 -7.22 -13.24 1.48
CA LEU A 180 -8.55 -13.75 1.17
C LEU A 180 -9.64 -13.11 2.04
N GLY A 181 -9.82 -11.80 1.91
CA GLY A 181 -10.86 -11.08 2.64
C GLY A 181 -10.89 -9.60 2.34
N VAL A 182 -11.98 -8.94 2.76
CA VAL A 182 -12.19 -7.48 2.59
C VAL A 182 -12.06 -6.70 3.91
N THR A 183 -11.59 -7.37 4.95
CA THR A 183 -11.37 -6.85 6.31
C THR A 183 -9.95 -7.14 6.77
N THR A 184 -9.49 -6.52 7.86
CA THR A 184 -8.23 -6.87 8.53
C THR A 184 -8.51 -7.00 10.03
N PRO A 185 -9.08 -8.15 10.47
CA PRO A 185 -9.75 -8.28 11.78
C PRO A 185 -8.88 -8.00 13.01
N GLN A 186 -7.57 -8.18 12.88
CA GLN A 186 -6.60 -7.94 13.93
C GLN A 186 -6.19 -6.47 14.08
N SER A 187 -6.54 -5.61 13.12
CA SER A 187 -6.19 -4.19 13.10
C SER A 187 -7.41 -3.30 13.34
N ARG A 188 -7.20 -2.02 13.66
CA ARG A 188 -8.26 -1.05 13.92
C ARG A 188 -8.14 0.16 13.00
N ASN A 189 -9.29 0.69 12.58
CA ASN A 189 -9.33 1.89 11.75
C ASN A 189 -8.88 3.12 12.56
N PRO A 190 -7.92 3.93 12.07
CA PRO A 190 -7.40 5.09 12.80
C PRO A 190 -8.42 6.22 12.97
N TRP A 191 -9.50 6.23 12.18
CA TRP A 191 -10.57 7.22 12.29
C TRP A 191 -11.63 6.85 13.32
N ASP A 192 -11.75 5.56 13.66
CA ASP A 192 -12.68 5.02 14.65
C ASP A 192 -12.22 3.59 14.99
N THR A 193 -11.62 3.42 16.18
CA THR A 193 -11.03 2.15 16.61
C THR A 193 -12.06 1.07 16.91
N SER A 194 -13.36 1.37 16.86
CA SER A 194 -14.42 0.36 16.87
C SER A 194 -14.68 -0.27 15.49
N ARG A 195 -14.04 0.24 14.43
CA ARG A 195 -14.27 -0.17 13.03
C ARG A 195 -13.09 -0.90 12.42
N ASP A 196 -13.41 -1.69 11.39
CA ASP A 196 -12.43 -2.36 10.55
C ASP A 196 -11.77 -1.37 9.57
N PRO A 197 -10.44 -1.44 9.35
CA PRO A 197 -9.74 -0.58 8.40
C PRO A 197 -9.98 -0.95 6.93
N GLY A 198 -10.73 -2.02 6.66
CA GLY A 198 -10.85 -2.66 5.36
C GLY A 198 -9.74 -3.69 5.13
N GLY A 199 -9.80 -4.33 3.97
CA GLY A 199 -8.85 -5.38 3.63
C GLY A 199 -8.86 -5.77 2.15
N SER A 200 -7.96 -6.66 1.76
CA SER A 200 -7.02 -7.35 2.65
C SER A 200 -5.76 -6.56 3.01
N SER A 201 -5.54 -5.34 2.49
CA SER A 201 -4.36 -4.52 2.82
C SER A 201 -4.65 -3.46 3.89
N GLY A 202 -5.37 -3.81 4.96
CA GLY A 202 -5.77 -2.85 6.00
C GLY A 202 -4.59 -2.24 6.74
N GLY A 203 -3.60 -3.04 7.13
CA GLY A 203 -2.38 -2.55 7.76
C GLY A 203 -1.68 -1.48 6.92
N SER A 204 -1.53 -1.73 5.61
CA SER A 204 -0.92 -0.77 4.66
C SER A 204 -1.63 0.58 4.61
N ALA A 205 -2.96 0.59 4.78
CA ALA A 205 -3.72 1.83 4.77
C ALA A 205 -3.60 2.57 6.11
N ILE A 206 -3.51 1.84 7.22
CA ILE A 206 -3.25 2.42 8.55
C ILE A 206 -1.88 3.08 8.59
N THR A 207 -0.83 2.41 8.10
CA THR A 207 0.54 2.92 8.18
C THR A 207 0.70 4.24 7.44
N VAL A 208 0.10 4.35 6.25
CA VAL A 208 0.11 5.58 5.44
C VAL A 208 -0.77 6.67 6.06
N SER A 209 -2.00 6.36 6.49
CA SER A 209 -2.93 7.36 7.05
C SER A 209 -2.43 8.00 8.34
N THR A 210 -1.68 7.25 9.15
CA THR A 210 -1.15 7.70 10.44
C THR A 210 0.27 8.26 10.36
N GLY A 211 0.97 8.07 9.23
CA GLY A 211 2.36 8.49 9.08
C GLY A 211 3.37 7.58 9.79
N MET A 212 3.02 6.31 10.03
CA MET A 212 3.99 5.26 10.36
C MET A 212 4.91 4.98 9.16
N SER A 213 4.39 5.13 7.94
CA SER A 213 5.14 5.14 6.69
C SER A 213 4.64 6.27 5.80
N LEU A 214 5.44 6.68 4.81
CA LEU A 214 5.02 7.64 3.79
C LEU A 214 4.31 6.97 2.61
N LEU A 215 4.72 5.74 2.32
CA LEU A 215 4.19 4.89 1.27
C LEU A 215 3.98 3.48 1.79
N SER A 216 3.08 2.74 1.14
CA SER A 216 3.00 1.30 1.33
C SER A 216 2.81 0.56 0.02
N VAL A 217 3.48 -0.59 -0.10
CA VAL A 217 3.16 -1.59 -1.12
C VAL A 217 2.17 -2.59 -0.53
N GLY A 218 1.13 -2.94 -1.29
CA GLY A 218 0.17 -3.98 -0.93
C GLY A 218 -0.29 -4.77 -2.16
N THR A 219 -1.41 -5.48 -2.04
CA THR A 219 -1.96 -6.29 -3.14
C THR A 219 -3.46 -6.07 -3.32
N ASP A 220 -3.93 -6.11 -4.57
CA ASP A 220 -5.35 -5.96 -4.95
C ASP A 220 -5.78 -7.04 -5.94
N THR A 221 -6.44 -8.07 -5.43
CA THR A 221 -7.08 -9.12 -6.25
C THR A 221 -8.52 -8.74 -6.59
N ARG A 222 -9.27 -8.32 -5.55
CA ARG A 222 -10.69 -7.94 -5.66
C ARG A 222 -11.01 -6.72 -4.79
N ALA A 223 -10.26 -5.65 -5.01
CA ALA A 223 -10.32 -4.36 -4.30
C ALA A 223 -9.50 -4.27 -3.01
N SER A 224 -8.55 -5.18 -2.79
CA SER A 224 -7.77 -5.26 -1.56
C SER A 224 -6.80 -4.11 -1.31
N ILE A 225 -6.61 -3.18 -2.25
CA ILE A 225 -5.99 -1.86 -2.03
C ILE A 225 -7.06 -0.78 -1.93
N ARG A 226 -8.01 -0.77 -2.87
CA ARG A 226 -9.00 0.31 -3.00
C ARG A 226 -9.98 0.38 -1.83
N VAL A 227 -10.39 -0.75 -1.27
CA VAL A 227 -11.26 -0.83 -0.09
C VAL A 227 -10.59 -0.22 1.14
N PRO A 228 -9.43 -0.72 1.61
CA PRO A 228 -8.81 -0.15 2.80
C PRO A 228 -8.35 1.30 2.59
N ALA A 229 -7.93 1.69 1.39
CA ALA A 229 -7.61 3.10 1.10
C ALA A 229 -8.84 4.02 1.27
N SER A 230 -10.01 3.59 0.79
CA SER A 230 -11.26 4.32 0.96
C SER A 230 -11.67 4.45 2.44
N LEU A 231 -11.55 3.36 3.21
CA LEU A 231 -11.97 3.33 4.61
C LEU A 231 -10.99 4.02 5.56
N CYS A 232 -9.71 4.06 5.22
CA CYS A 232 -8.67 4.72 6.01
C CYS A 232 -8.26 6.08 5.43
N GLY A 233 -8.97 6.62 4.42
CA GLY A 233 -8.71 7.96 3.92
C GLY A 233 -7.32 8.15 3.32
N THR A 234 -6.82 7.18 2.57
CA THR A 234 -5.57 7.26 1.80
C THR A 234 -5.86 7.17 0.30
N LEU A 235 -4.83 7.42 -0.52
CA LEU A 235 -4.92 7.13 -1.94
C LEU A 235 -4.39 5.72 -2.20
N GLY A 236 -5.24 4.86 -2.77
CA GLY A 236 -4.89 3.50 -3.17
C GLY A 236 -5.03 3.33 -4.68
N TYR A 237 -3.97 2.86 -5.33
CA TYR A 237 -3.94 2.63 -6.78
C TYR A 237 -3.63 1.17 -7.08
N LYS A 238 -4.52 0.56 -7.88
CA LYS A 238 -4.30 -0.73 -8.50
C LYS A 238 -3.90 -0.49 -9.96
N PRO A 239 -2.65 -0.75 -10.36
CA PRO A 239 -2.22 -0.56 -11.74
C PRO A 239 -2.92 -1.53 -12.69
N THR A 240 -2.65 -1.36 -13.99
CA THR A 240 -2.97 -2.36 -15.01
C THR A 240 -2.30 -3.69 -14.66
N TYR A 241 -2.98 -4.80 -14.93
CA TYR A 241 -2.46 -6.14 -14.71
C TYR A 241 -1.12 -6.34 -15.43
N GLY A 242 -0.14 -6.92 -14.74
CA GLY A 242 1.20 -7.17 -15.27
C GLY A 242 2.06 -5.91 -15.47
N LEU A 243 1.67 -4.73 -14.98
CA LEU A 243 2.50 -3.52 -15.08
C LEU A 243 3.55 -3.41 -13.96
N VAL A 244 3.25 -4.01 -12.82
CA VAL A 244 4.16 -4.15 -11.68
C VAL A 244 4.23 -5.62 -11.32
N SER A 245 5.45 -6.12 -11.16
CA SER A 245 5.72 -7.52 -10.88
C SER A 245 5.05 -8.01 -9.60
N THR A 246 4.57 -9.24 -9.69
CA THR A 246 4.05 -10.05 -8.58
C THR A 246 5.05 -11.10 -8.08
N ASP A 247 6.28 -11.11 -8.62
CA ASP A 247 7.36 -11.98 -8.13
C ASP A 247 7.66 -11.71 -6.65
N GLY A 248 7.79 -12.79 -5.88
CA GLY A 248 7.96 -12.75 -4.43
C GLY A 248 6.71 -12.34 -3.63
N ILE A 249 5.52 -12.49 -4.20
CA ILE A 249 4.25 -12.32 -3.47
C ILE A 249 3.61 -13.69 -3.25
N VAL A 250 3.10 -13.94 -2.03
CA VAL A 250 2.26 -15.11 -1.72
C VAL A 250 0.98 -14.99 -2.54
N THR A 251 0.88 -15.81 -3.59
CA THR A 251 -0.19 -15.73 -4.57
C THR A 251 -1.54 -16.13 -3.97
N LEU A 252 -2.54 -15.28 -4.17
CA LEU A 252 -3.95 -15.61 -3.96
C LEU A 252 -4.61 -16.04 -5.28
N SER A 253 -4.33 -15.34 -6.37
CA SER A 253 -4.88 -15.62 -7.69
C SER A 253 -3.92 -15.22 -8.81
N TRP A 254 -3.44 -16.22 -9.55
CA TRP A 254 -2.52 -16.08 -10.68
C TRP A 254 -3.02 -15.16 -11.80
N THR A 255 -4.32 -14.91 -11.91
CA THR A 255 -4.93 -14.15 -13.02
C THR A 255 -5.54 -12.82 -12.57
N MET A 256 -5.54 -12.54 -11.28
CA MET A 256 -6.21 -11.37 -10.72
C MET A 256 -5.35 -10.57 -9.74
N ASP A 257 -4.26 -11.14 -9.23
CA ASP A 257 -3.39 -10.44 -8.30
C ASP A 257 -2.69 -9.27 -8.98
N HIS A 258 -2.61 -8.16 -8.25
CA HIS A 258 -1.85 -6.98 -8.64
C HIS A 258 -1.04 -6.52 -7.44
N THR A 259 0.21 -6.16 -7.68
CA THR A 259 0.96 -5.31 -6.76
C THR A 259 0.38 -3.91 -6.83
N GLY A 260 -0.09 -3.39 -5.70
CA GLY A 260 -0.74 -2.10 -5.62
C GLY A 260 -0.07 -1.15 -4.65
N LEU A 261 -0.42 0.13 -4.81
CA LEU A 261 0.29 1.25 -4.22
C LEU A 261 -0.62 2.01 -3.27
N MET A 262 -0.08 2.44 -2.13
CA MET A 262 -0.75 3.40 -1.24
C MET A 262 0.15 4.57 -0.89
N GLY A 263 -0.44 5.78 -0.91
CA GLY A 263 0.20 7.03 -0.52
C GLY A 263 -0.83 8.03 0.00
N SER A 264 -0.39 9.21 0.42
CA SER A 264 -1.30 10.27 0.89
C SER A 264 -1.88 11.10 -0.25
N THR A 265 -1.16 11.17 -1.37
CA THR A 265 -1.53 11.94 -2.57
C THR A 265 -1.33 11.14 -3.86
N SER A 266 -1.85 11.66 -4.97
CA SER A 266 -1.65 11.04 -6.29
C SER A 266 -0.20 11.16 -6.75
N GLU A 267 0.48 12.22 -6.33
CA GLU A 267 1.90 12.44 -6.60
C GLU A 267 2.76 11.38 -5.90
N ASP A 268 2.47 11.07 -4.63
CA ASP A 268 3.17 10.00 -3.88
C ASP A 268 3.09 8.65 -4.61
N VAL A 269 1.89 8.32 -5.08
CA VAL A 269 1.66 7.07 -5.82
C VAL A 269 2.33 7.09 -7.18
N ALA A 270 2.35 8.22 -7.89
CA ALA A 270 3.06 8.35 -9.15
C ALA A 270 4.58 8.19 -8.97
N ILE A 271 5.16 8.78 -7.92
CA ILE A 271 6.56 8.59 -7.55
C ILE A 271 6.87 7.11 -7.35
N MET A 272 6.06 6.42 -6.53
CA MET A 272 6.28 5.00 -6.26
C MET A 272 6.11 4.13 -7.52
N MET A 273 5.12 4.45 -8.35
CA MET A 273 4.88 3.75 -9.62
C MET A 273 6.07 3.88 -10.57
N ASN A 274 6.64 5.08 -10.72
CA ASN A 274 7.82 5.31 -11.55
C ASN A 274 9.03 4.47 -11.10
N ILE A 275 9.14 4.15 -9.81
CA ILE A 275 10.19 3.28 -9.28
C ILE A 275 9.92 1.82 -9.65
N ILE A 276 8.73 1.29 -9.30
CA ILE A 276 8.51 -0.16 -9.27
C ILE A 276 7.93 -0.76 -10.56
N GLN A 277 7.43 0.06 -11.48
CA GLN A 277 6.92 -0.43 -12.76
C GLN A 277 8.07 -0.81 -13.71
N GLY A 278 7.81 -1.75 -14.60
CA GLY A 278 8.74 -2.18 -15.65
C GLY A 278 8.81 -3.70 -15.76
N PHE A 279 9.23 -4.19 -16.93
CA PHE A 279 9.29 -5.63 -17.21
C PHE A 279 10.12 -6.40 -16.19
N ASP A 280 9.60 -7.55 -15.75
CA ASP A 280 10.30 -8.49 -14.89
C ASP A 280 10.22 -9.90 -15.49
N ALA A 281 11.38 -10.46 -15.85
CA ALA A 281 11.48 -11.80 -16.42
C ALA A 281 11.15 -12.92 -15.42
N LYS A 282 11.14 -12.62 -14.11
CA LYS A 282 10.78 -13.59 -13.07
C LYS A 282 9.27 -13.78 -12.92
N ASP A 283 8.48 -12.81 -13.36
CA ASP A 283 7.02 -12.86 -13.30
C ASP A 283 6.44 -13.28 -14.66
N PRO A 284 5.92 -14.51 -14.80
CA PRO A 284 5.35 -14.98 -16.07
C PRO A 284 4.06 -14.24 -16.46
N GLY A 285 3.40 -13.55 -15.51
CA GLY A 285 2.24 -12.70 -15.75
C GLY A 285 2.59 -11.27 -16.17
N HIS A 286 3.87 -10.92 -16.23
CA HIS A 286 4.31 -9.55 -16.49
C HIS A 286 4.07 -9.14 -17.94
N SER A 287 3.61 -7.91 -18.13
CA SER A 287 3.51 -7.29 -19.44
C SER A 287 4.90 -6.94 -19.97
N THR A 288 5.12 -7.17 -21.26
CA THR A 288 6.30 -6.69 -22.01
C THR A 288 6.17 -5.22 -22.44
N CYS A 289 5.10 -4.53 -22.02
CA CYS A 289 4.89 -3.12 -22.34
C CYS A 289 6.06 -2.27 -21.81
N PRO A 290 6.63 -1.37 -22.63
CA PRO A 290 7.74 -0.54 -22.20
C PRO A 290 7.35 0.37 -21.03
N LYS A 291 8.32 0.63 -20.15
CA LYS A 291 8.18 1.52 -19.00
C LYS A 291 7.75 2.90 -19.50
N THR A 292 6.54 3.34 -19.14
CA THR A 292 6.05 4.67 -19.47
C THR A 292 6.17 5.55 -18.24
N THR A 293 7.09 6.51 -18.26
CA THR A 293 7.24 7.47 -17.16
C THR A 293 5.92 8.21 -16.95
N ILE A 294 5.35 8.07 -15.75
CA ILE A 294 4.18 8.84 -15.35
C ILE A 294 4.65 10.27 -15.13
N LEU A 295 4.20 11.17 -16.00
CA LEU A 295 4.44 12.60 -15.87
C LEU A 295 3.80 13.11 -14.58
N ILE A 296 4.65 13.54 -13.65
CA ILE A 296 4.22 14.25 -12.46
C ILE A 296 4.08 15.72 -12.86
N ILE A 297 2.86 16.19 -13.09
CA ILE A 297 2.57 17.57 -13.55
C ILE A 297 2.72 18.59 -12.39
N CYS A 298 3.13 18.16 -11.19
CA CYS A 298 3.44 19.07 -10.09
C CYS A 298 4.79 19.75 -10.32
N SER A 299 4.74 21.06 -10.54
CA SER A 299 5.83 21.98 -10.91
C SER A 299 6.93 22.19 -9.86
N LYS A 300 7.20 21.23 -8.96
CA LYS A 300 8.00 21.48 -7.74
C LYS A 300 9.09 20.47 -7.39
N ILE A 301 9.29 19.41 -8.18
CA ILE A 301 10.46 18.52 -8.02
C ILE A 301 11.48 18.88 -9.10
N SER A 302 12.26 19.94 -8.86
CA SER A 302 13.40 20.34 -9.69
C SER A 302 14.69 19.83 -9.06
N VAL A 303 14.78 18.51 -8.88
CA VAL A 303 15.98 17.86 -8.33
C VAL A 303 16.38 16.76 -9.30
N ASP A 304 17.63 16.79 -9.76
CA ASP A 304 18.20 15.73 -10.57
C ASP A 304 18.50 14.53 -9.65
N PHE A 305 17.87 13.39 -9.92
CA PHE A 305 18.14 12.13 -9.24
C PHE A 305 19.14 11.30 -10.06
N ALA A 306 20.03 10.60 -9.37
CA ALA A 306 21.09 9.78 -9.99
C ALA A 306 20.55 8.51 -10.67
#